data_AF-A0A919I371-F1
#
_entry.id   AF-A0A919I371-F1
#
_cell.length_a   1.000
_cell.length_b   1.000
_cell.length_c   1.000
_cell.angle_alpha   90.00
_cell.angle_beta   90.00
_cell.angle_gamma   90.00
#
_symmetry.space_group_name_H-M   'P 1'
#
loop_
_entity.id
_entity.type
_entity.pdbx_description
1 polymer ?
#
loop_
_entity_poly.entity_id
_entity_poly.type
_entity_poly.pdbx_seq_one_letter_code
_entity_poly.pdbx_strand_id
1 'polypeptide(L)'
;MMSWSELRKYPLDEKVMALYQHATFVTAIRYYRHKVNLYLLGNEYVEVFVNHKKARIDKIDLLDRSHSRMKFYSDQIKLTL
;
A
#
# COMPACT_ATOMS: atom_id res chain seq x y z
N MET A 1 6.89 11.83 11.85
CA MET A 1 6.20 10.67 11.25
C MET A 1 6.79 10.49 9.86
N MET A 2 7.16 9.28 9.45
CA MET A 2 7.84 9.05 8.17
C MET A 2 6.91 9.39 6.99
N SER A 3 7.45 9.98 5.94
CA SER A 3 6.73 10.32 4.69
C SER A 3 7.05 9.36 3.55
N TRP A 4 6.20 9.33 2.53
CA TRP A 4 6.48 8.60 1.29
C TRP A 4 7.75 9.09 0.60
N SER A 5 8.01 10.40 0.62
CA SER A 5 9.19 10.99 -0.03
C SER A 5 10.50 10.48 0.58
N GLU A 6 10.50 10.13 1.86
CA GLU A 6 11.61 9.45 2.55
C GLU A 6 11.62 7.96 2.19
N LEU A 7 10.49 7.26 2.37
CA LEU A 7 10.37 5.82 2.15
C LEU A 7 10.74 5.42 0.71
N ARG A 8 10.36 6.21 -0.30
CA ARG A 8 10.57 5.86 -1.71
C ARG A 8 12.04 5.67 -2.09
N LYS A 9 12.95 6.25 -1.31
CA LYS A 9 14.40 6.20 -1.51
C LYS A 9 15.01 4.87 -1.05
N TYR A 10 14.31 4.11 -0.21
CA TYR A 10 14.83 2.86 0.34
C TYR A 10 14.80 1.74 -0.72
N PRO A 11 15.67 0.73 -0.61
CA PRO A 11 15.50 -0.56 -1.27
C PRO A 11 14.15 -1.23 -0.93
N LEU A 12 13.66 -2.14 -1.79
CA LEU A 12 12.33 -2.72 -1.63
C LEU A 12 12.15 -3.47 -0.31
N ASP A 13 13.13 -4.26 0.09
CA ASP A 13 13.18 -5.00 1.35
C ASP A 13 13.15 -4.07 2.57
N GLU A 14 13.92 -2.99 2.53
CA GLU A 14 13.89 -1.96 3.59
C GLU A 14 12.55 -1.21 3.65
N LYS A 15 11.92 -0.92 2.48
CA LYS A 15 10.58 -0.31 2.44
C LYS A 15 9.55 -1.15 3.17
N VAL A 16 9.62 -2.48 3.02
CA VAL A 16 8.68 -3.40 3.68
C VAL A 16 8.83 -3.29 5.19
N MET A 17 10.06 -3.39 5.70
CA MET A 17 10.31 -3.29 7.14
C MET A 17 9.86 -1.94 7.70
N ALA A 18 10.18 -0.84 7.00
CA ALA A 18 9.78 0.50 7.39
C ALA A 18 8.24 0.68 7.41
N LEU A 19 7.51 0.12 6.43
CA LEU A 19 6.05 0.14 6.43
C LEU A 19 5.47 -0.62 7.63
N TYR A 20 6.02 -1.80 7.97
CA TYR A 20 5.58 -2.54 9.15
C TYR A 20 5.85 -1.80 10.47
N GLN A 21 6.91 -0.98 10.53
CA GLN A 21 7.29 -0.24 11.74
C GLN A 21 6.57 1.10 11.88
N HIS A 22 6.30 1.79 10.78
CA HIS A 22 5.88 3.19 10.80
C HIS A 22 4.51 3.46 10.18
N ALA A 23 3.89 2.49 9.49
CA ALA A 23 2.59 2.65 8.88
C ALA A 23 1.52 1.79 9.59
N THR A 24 0.27 2.22 9.48
CA THR A 24 -0.89 1.47 9.97
C THR A 24 -1.51 0.70 8.80
N PHE A 25 -1.70 -0.62 8.95
CA PHE A 25 -2.47 -1.39 7.97
C PHE A 25 -3.94 -0.97 8.02
N VAL A 26 -4.52 -0.69 6.86
CA VAL A 26 -5.89 -0.18 6.74
C VAL A 26 -6.83 -1.27 6.24
N THR A 27 -6.55 -1.82 5.05
CA THR A 27 -7.32 -2.94 4.48
C THR A 27 -6.51 -3.65 3.39
N ALA A 28 -7.03 -4.77 2.89
CA ALA A 28 -6.50 -5.44 1.71
C ALA A 28 -7.60 -5.78 0.72
N ILE A 29 -7.32 -5.57 -0.57
CA ILE A 29 -8.21 -5.91 -1.68
C ILE A 29 -7.58 -6.99 -2.57
N ARG A 30 -8.43 -7.73 -3.29
CA ARG A 30 -7.99 -8.55 -4.42
C ARG A 30 -8.09 -7.72 -5.68
N TYR A 31 -6.99 -7.59 -6.41
CA TYR A 31 -6.95 -6.84 -7.66
C TYR A 31 -6.12 -7.59 -8.70
N TYR A 32 -6.80 -8.13 -9.71
CA TYR A 32 -6.22 -9.03 -10.71
C TYR A 32 -5.34 -10.14 -10.08
N ARG A 33 -4.03 -10.10 -10.33
CA ARG A 33 -3.05 -11.11 -9.89
C ARG A 33 -2.47 -10.80 -8.51
N HIS A 34 -2.92 -9.74 -7.85
CA HIS A 34 -2.34 -9.24 -6.62
C HIS A 34 -3.34 -9.23 -5.47
N LYS A 35 -2.83 -9.50 -4.26
CA LYS A 35 -3.42 -8.97 -3.03
C LYS A 35 -2.77 -7.60 -2.83
N VAL A 36 -3.56 -6.54 -2.76
CA VAL A 36 -3.06 -5.18 -2.54
C VAL A 36 -3.37 -4.78 -1.11
N ASN A 37 -2.33 -4.64 -0.29
CA ASN A 37 -2.46 -4.14 1.07
C ASN A 37 -2.34 -2.62 1.07
N LEU A 38 -3.29 -1.94 1.68
CA LEU A 38 -3.29 -0.50 1.84
C LEU A 38 -2.81 -0.14 3.25
N TYR A 39 -1.80 0.73 3.31
CA TYR A 39 -1.24 1.25 4.55
C TYR A 39 -1.42 2.77 4.62
N LEU A 40 -1.57 3.30 5.83
CA LEU A 40 -1.50 4.72 6.12
C LEU A 40 -0.13 5.01 6.75
N LEU A 41 0.72 5.73 6.01
CA LEU A 41 2.05 6.17 6.45
C LEU A 41 2.03 7.68 6.63
N GLY A 42 2.11 8.16 7.87
CA GLY A 42 1.84 9.57 8.10
C GLY A 42 0.41 9.91 7.70
N ASN A 43 0.28 10.81 6.74
CA ASN A 43 -1.00 11.21 6.14
C ASN A 43 -1.14 10.71 4.69
N GLU A 44 -0.28 9.78 4.27
CA GLU A 44 -0.20 9.30 2.90
C GLU A 44 -0.61 7.82 2.84
N TYR A 45 -1.46 7.48 1.88
CA TYR A 45 -1.82 6.09 1.63
C TYR A 45 -0.82 5.43 0.69
N VAL A 46 -0.36 4.23 1.06
CA VAL A 46 0.64 3.45 0.33
C VAL A 46 0.08 2.07 0.01
N GLU A 47 0.20 1.65 -1.25
CA GLU A 47 -0.22 0.35 -1.76
C GLU A 47 0.97 -0.62 -1.84
N VAL A 48 0.83 -1.81 -1.26
CA VAL A 48 1.80 -2.92 -1.38
C VAL A 48 1.18 -4.04 -2.20
N PHE A 49 1.77 -4.34 -3.36
CA PHE A 49 1.25 -5.29 -4.34
C PHE A 49 1.90 -6.66 -4.16
N VAL A 50 1.20 -7.57 -3.49
CA VAL A 50 1.68 -8.93 -3.20
C VAL A 50 1.22 -9.90 -4.28
N ASN A 51 2.17 -10.51 -4.97
CA ASN A 51 1.95 -11.58 -5.92
C ASN A 51 1.90 -12.93 -5.18
N HIS A 52 0.68 -13.38 -4.88
CA HIS A 52 0.44 -14.61 -4.14
C HIS A 52 0.90 -15.88 -4.89
N LYS A 53 1.00 -15.83 -6.24
CA LYS A 53 1.49 -16.97 -7.03
C LYS A 53 3.00 -17.14 -6.96
N LYS A 54 3.73 -16.03 -6.80
CA LYS A 54 5.20 -16.01 -6.72
C LYS A 54 5.73 -15.80 -5.30
N ALA A 55 4.84 -15.73 -4.31
CA ALA A 55 5.15 -15.45 -2.91
C ALA A 55 6.09 -14.24 -2.72
N ARG A 56 5.86 -13.15 -3.45
CA ARG A 56 6.72 -11.95 -3.40
C ARG A 56 5.94 -10.64 -3.51
N ILE A 57 6.57 -9.56 -3.10
CA ILE A 57 6.10 -8.19 -3.35
C ILE A 57 6.61 -7.77 -4.73
N ASP A 58 5.70 -7.41 -5.63
CA ASP A 58 6.08 -6.95 -6.97
C ASP A 58 6.37 -5.43 -6.97
N LYS A 59 5.64 -4.64 -6.16
CA LYS A 59 5.86 -3.19 -6.03
C LYS A 59 5.22 -2.59 -4.76
N ILE A 60 5.70 -1.40 -4.40
CA ILE A 60 5.18 -0.55 -3.34
C ILE A 60 5.10 0.86 -3.91
N ASP A 61 3.93 1.49 -3.90
CA ASP A 61 3.67 2.81 -4.50
C ASP A 61 2.70 3.64 -3.65
N LEU A 62 2.68 4.97 -3.82
CA LEU A 62 1.58 5.79 -3.33
C LEU A 62 0.25 5.36 -3.94
N LEU A 63 -0.82 5.52 -3.17
CA LEU A 63 -2.18 5.32 -3.64
C LEU A 63 -2.47 6.26 -4.82
N ASP A 64 -2.74 5.66 -5.98
CA ASP A 64 -3.27 6.35 -7.14
C ASP A 64 -4.79 6.53 -7.02
N ARG A 65 -5.21 7.74 -6.60
CA ARG A 65 -6.63 8.09 -6.41
C ARG A 65 -7.44 8.15 -7.70
N SER A 66 -6.80 8.18 -8.87
CA SER A 66 -7.49 8.16 -10.17
C SER A 66 -7.84 6.75 -10.63
N HIS A 67 -7.24 5.73 -10.01
CA HIS A 67 -7.37 4.35 -10.45
C HIS A 67 -8.73 3.74 -10.05
N SER A 68 -9.25 2.86 -10.90
CA SER A 68 -10.42 2.01 -10.61
C SER A 68 -10.35 1.21 -9.29
N ARG A 69 -9.14 1.03 -8.72
CA ARG A 69 -8.93 0.37 -7.41
C ARG A 69 -9.65 1.09 -6.27
N MET A 70 -9.86 2.40 -6.39
CA MET A 70 -10.56 3.21 -5.41
C MET A 70 -11.97 2.72 -5.08
N LYS A 71 -12.67 2.09 -6.04
CA LYS A 71 -14.00 1.51 -5.82
C LYS A 71 -13.95 0.39 -4.78
N PHE A 72 -12.99 -0.52 -4.90
CA PHE A 72 -12.82 -1.64 -3.97
C PHE A 72 -12.48 -1.18 -2.55
N TYR A 73 -11.70 -0.11 -2.40
CA TYR A 73 -11.43 0.47 -1.08
C TYR A 73 -12.69 1.11 -0.49
N SER A 74 -13.43 1.87 -1.30
CA SER A 74 -14.65 2.56 -0.87
C SER A 74 -15.77 1.58 -0.46
N ASP A 75 -15.82 0.41 -1.09
CA ASP A 75 -16.77 -0.65 -0.75
C ASP A 75 -16.47 -1.29 0.62
N GLN A 76 -15.21 -1.25 1.07
CA GLN A 76 -14.77 -1.89 2.32
C GLN A 76 -14.66 -0.92 3.49
N ILE A 77 -14.24 0.32 3.23
CA ILE A 77 -13.95 1.34 4.24
C ILE A 77 -14.30 2.73 3.73
N LYS A 78 -14.68 3.64 4.66
CA LYS A 78 -14.69 5.07 4.36
C LYS A 78 -13.27 5.60 4.49
N LEU A 79 -12.64 5.90 3.36
CA LEU A 79 -11.39 6.66 3.36
C LEU A 79 -11.73 8.12 3.68
N THR A 80 -11.25 8.62 4.82
CA THR A 80 -11.30 10.06 5.12
C THR A 80 -10.25 10.73 4.24
N LEU A 81 -10.68 11.54 3.28
CA LEU A 81 -9.82 12.21 2.30
C LEU A 81 -9.23 13.51 2.83
#